data_AF-A0AAI8BFR1-F1
#
_entry.id   AF-A0AAI8BFR1-F1
#
_cell.length_a   1.000
_cell.length_b   1.000
_cell.length_c   1.000
_cell.angle_alpha   90.00
_cell.angle_beta   90.00
_cell.angle_gamma   90.00
#
_symmetry.space_group_name_H-M   'P 1'
#
loop_
_entity.id
_entity.type
_entity.pdbx_description
1 polymer ?
#
loop_
_entity_poly.entity_id
_entity_poly.type
_entity_poly.pdbx_seq_one_letter_code
_entity_poly.pdbx_strand_id
1 'polypeptide(L)' 'MAQINAAVAIILDEHKDKVYISLRQKFQTYSDYWEFPGGKLEKTRLLKNVLKGKLMRKLVLQLIMSNLT' A
#
# COMPACT_ATOMS: atom_id res chain seq x y z
N MET A 1 -3.44 -5.58 25.71
CA MET A 1 -3.10 -4.91 24.43
C MET A 1 -4.22 -5.14 23.43
N ALA A 2 -4.63 -4.13 22.68
CA ALA A 2 -5.66 -4.27 21.65
C ALA A 2 -5.07 -4.87 20.37
N GLN A 3 -5.72 -5.89 19.80
CA GLN A 3 -5.31 -6.49 18.54
C GLN A 3 -5.59 -5.54 17.36
N ILE A 4 -4.57 -5.28 16.54
CA ILE A 4 -4.68 -4.49 15.32
C ILE A 4 -4.56 -5.43 14.13
N ASN A 5 -5.59 -5.47 13.28
CA ASN A 5 -5.56 -6.21 12.03
C ASN A 5 -5.05 -5.30 10.91
N ALA A 6 -4.10 -5.78 10.11
CA ALA A 6 -3.56 -5.08 8.95
C ALA A 6 -3.55 -6.00 7.74
N ALA A 7 -3.63 -5.41 6.55
CA ALA A 7 -3.48 -6.14 5.29
C ALA A 7 -2.52 -5.40 4.38
N VAL A 8 -1.76 -6.16 3.60
CA VAL A 8 -0.85 -5.68 2.56
C VAL A 8 -1.19 -6.34 1.23
N ALA A 9 -0.84 -5.67 0.14
CA ALA A 9 -0.96 -6.21 -1.21
C ALA A 9 0.44 -6.44 -1.79
N ILE A 10 0.63 -7.64 -2.32
CA ILE A 10 1.77 -7.96 -3.17
C ILE A 10 1.32 -7.73 -4.60
N ILE A 11 1.84 -6.68 -5.22
CA ILE A 11 1.58 -6.37 -6.63
C ILE A 11 2.78 -6.87 -7.41
N LEU A 12 2.50 -7.74 -8.37
CA LEU A 12 3.49 -8.27 -9.30
C LEU A 12 3.44 -7.47 -10.61
N ASP A 13 4.56 -7.38 -11.29
CA ASP A 13 4.58 -6.94 -12.68
C ASP A 13 3.99 -8.01 -13.62
N GLU A 14 3.89 -7.69 -14.91
CA GLU A 14 3.27 -8.58 -15.90
C GLU A 14 3.98 -9.94 -16.04
N HIS A 15 5.30 -9.95 -15.83
CA HIS A 15 6.14 -11.15 -15.90
C HIS A 15 6.17 -11.95 -14.59
N LYS A 16 5.66 -11.38 -13.50
CA LYS A 16 5.59 -11.97 -12.15
C LYS A 16 6.95 -12.24 -11.51
N ASP A 17 8.00 -11.57 -11.95
CA ASP A 17 9.36 -11.67 -11.42
C ASP A 17 9.74 -10.47 -10.56
N LYS A 18 8.97 -9.37 -10.64
CA LYS A 18 9.20 -8.17 -9.81
C LYS A 18 8.00 -7.85 -8.94
N VAL A 19 8.28 -7.21 -7.81
CA VAL A 19 7.27 -6.72 -6.87
C VAL A 19 7.29 -5.20 -6.78
N TYR A 20 6.11 -4.60 -6.68
CA TYR A 20 5.99 -3.18 -6.38
C TYR A 20 6.09 -2.94 -4.87
N ILE A 21 7.08 -2.16 -4.47
CA ILE A 21 7.27 -1.67 -3.11
C ILE A 21 7.36 -0.14 -3.12
N SER A 22 6.94 0.49 -2.03
CA SER A 22 6.97 1.94 -1.87
C SER A 22 7.81 2.35 -0.67
N LEU A 23 8.51 3.47 -0.77
CA LEU A 23 9.17 4.10 0.37
C LEU A 23 8.14 4.85 1.22
N ARG A 24 8.18 4.67 2.55
CA ARG A 24 7.30 5.39 3.48
C ARG A 24 7.67 6.88 3.55
N GLN A 25 6.66 7.73 3.57
CA GLN A 25 6.84 9.19 3.57
C GLN A 25 7.41 9.68 4.91
N LYS A 26 8.16 10.79 4.89
CA LYS A 26 8.86 11.37 6.05
C LYS A 26 7.99 11.65 7.28
N PHE A 27 6.70 11.92 7.09
CA PHE A 27 5.78 12.23 8.18
C PHE A 27 5.06 11.00 8.76
N GLN A 28 5.33 9.81 8.23
CA GLN A 28 4.72 8.56 8.70
C GLN A 28 5.64 7.85 9.68
N THR A 29 5.06 7.08 10.62
CA THR A 29 5.85 6.14 11.45
C THR A 29 6.62 5.18 10.53
N TYR A 30 7.88 4.89 10.89
CA TYR A 30 8.83 4.13 10.05
C TYR A 30 9.10 4.79 8.70
N SER A 31 9.33 6.11 8.68
CA SER A 31 9.75 6.82 7.47
C SER A 31 11.01 6.20 6.85
N ASP A 32 11.15 6.33 5.54
CA ASP A 32 12.32 5.85 4.78
C ASP A 32 12.49 4.31 4.75
N TYR A 33 11.49 3.56 5.23
CA TYR A 33 11.45 2.12 5.09
C TYR A 33 10.68 1.73 3.82
N TRP A 34 11.15 0.69 3.14
CA TRP A 34 10.42 0.06 2.06
C TRP A 34 9.25 -0.77 2.59
N GLU A 35 8.09 -0.64 1.97
CA GLU A 35 6.89 -1.39 2.35
C GLU A 35 6.09 -1.88 1.15
N PHE A 36 5.36 -2.97 1.36
CA PHE A 36 4.23 -3.30 0.50
C PHE A 36 3.08 -2.31 0.75
N PRO A 37 2.37 -1.88 -0.30
CA PRO A 37 1.16 -1.08 -0.13
C PRO A 37 0.14 -1.80 0.74
N GLY A 38 -0.44 -1.09 1.72
CA GLY A 38 -1.38 -1.68 2.64
C GLY A 38 -1.85 -0.73 3.73
N GLY A 39 -2.36 -1.30 4.82
CA GLY A 39 -2.66 -0.56 6.03
C GLY A 39 -3.59 -1.29 6.99
N LYS A 40 -3.93 -0.59 8.07
CA LYS A 40 -4.89 -1.04 9.08
C LYS A 40 -6.26 -1.33 8.46
N LEU A 41 -6.85 -2.44 8.89
CA LEU A 41 -8.21 -2.85 8.60
C LEU A 41 -9.16 -2.25 9.65
N GLU A 42 -10.25 -1.66 9.17
CA GLU A 42 -11.34 -1.23 10.04
C GLU A 42 -12.34 -2.38 10.23
N LYS A 43 -12.86 -2.54 11.46
CA LYS A 43 -13.56 -3.75 11.94
C LYS A 43 -14.73 -4.24 11.07
N THR A 44 -15.34 -3.37 10.28
CA THR A 44 -16.59 -3.65 9.54
C THR A 44 -16.43 -3.71 8.03
N ARG A 45 -15.24 -3.46 7.47
CA ARG A 45 -15.08 -3.49 6.02
C ARG A 45 -14.51 -4.83 5.55
N LEU A 46 -15.17 -5.41 4.55
CA LEU A 46 -14.66 -6.52 3.75
C LEU A 46 -13.24 -6.21 3.24
N LEU A 47 -12.29 -7.10 3.53
CA LEU A 47 -10.87 -6.99 3.22
C LEU A 47 -10.63 -6.56 1.76
N LYS A 48 -11.36 -7.20 0.84
CA LYS A 48 -11.32 -6.93 -0.61
C LYS A 48 -11.65 -5.47 -0.95
N ASN A 49 -12.64 -4.88 -0.27
CA ASN A 49 -13.10 -3.52 -0.52
C ASN A 49 -12.12 -2.47 0.04
N VAL A 50 -11.49 -2.76 1.19
CA VAL A 50 -10.46 -1.87 1.78
C VAL A 50 -9.21 -1.86 0.91
N LEU A 51 -8.72 -3.04 0.53
CA LEU A 51 -7.53 -3.18 -0.28
C LEU A 51 -7.74 -2.53 -1.64
N LYS A 52 -8.79 -2.88 -2.39
CA LYS A 52 -9.03 -2.29 -3.72
C LYS A 52 -9.09 -0.75 -3.68
N GLY A 53 -9.81 -0.16 -2.74
CA GLY A 53 -9.94 1.30 -2.65
C GLY A 53 -8.65 2.02 -2.22
N LYS A 54 -7.96 1.52 -1.18
CA LYS A 54 -6.70 2.12 -0.70
C LYS A 54 -5.56 1.91 -1.69
N LEU A 55 -5.46 0.72 -2.27
CA LEU A 55 -4.45 0.37 -3.25
C LEU A 55 -4.57 1.23 -4.50
N MET A 56 -5.78 1.37 -5.06
CA MET A 56 -6.01 2.21 -6.23
C MET A 56 -5.66 3.67 -5.95
N ARG A 57 -6.07 4.24 -4.81
CA ARG A 57 -5.70 5.62 -4.46
C ARG A 57 -4.18 5.80 -4.34
N LYS A 58 -3.50 4.89 -3.62
CA LYS A 58 -2.05 4.98 -3.39
C LYS A 58 -1.26 4.79 -4.69
N LEU A 59 -1.65 3.80 -5.51
CA LEU A 59 -0.98 3.48 -6.77
C LEU A 59 -1.17 4.59 -7.82
N VAL A 60 -2.39 5.13 -7.96
CA VAL A 60 -2.67 6.24 -8.89
C VAL A 60 -1.88 7.50 -8.50
N LEU A 61 -1.83 7.85 -7.21
CA LEU A 61 -1.05 8.98 -6.73
C LEU A 61 0.46 8.79 -7.01
N GLN A 62 1.01 7.59 -6.78
CA GLN A 62 2.42 7.32 -7.03
C GLN A 62 2.78 7.32 -8.52
N LEU A 63 1.93 6.75 -9.39
CA LEU A 63 2.11 6.79 -10.84
C LEU A 63 2.04 8.20 -11.40
N ILE A 64 1.14 9.05 -10.89
CA ILE A 64 1.07 10.46 -11.30
C ILE A 64 2.36 11.18 -10.91
N MET A 65 2.86 10.95 -9.69
CA MET A 65 4.11 11.57 -9.22
C MET A 65 5.34 11.10 -10.01
N SER A 66 5.41 9.83 -10.42
CA SER A 66 6.54 9.30 -11.19
C SER A 66 6.59 9.76 -12.64
N ASN A 67 5.45 10.18 -13.22
CA ASN A 67 5.37 10.68 -14.60
C ASN A 67 5.54 12.21 -14.71
N LEU A 68 5.70 12.91 -13.57
CA LEU A 68 5.93 14.36 -13.50
C LEU A 68 7.42 14.72 -13.31
N THR A 69 8.29 13.71 -13.25
CA THR A 69 9.76 13.80 -13.11
C THR A 69 10.42 13.11 -14.29
#